data_AF-A0A1F3SFL1-F1
#
_entry.id   AF-A0A1F3SFL1-F1
#
_cell.length_a   1.000
_cell.length_b   1.000
_cell.length_c   1.000
_cell.angle_alpha   90.00
_cell.angle_beta   90.00
_cell.angle_gamma   90.00
#
_symmetry.space_group_name_H-M   'P 1'
#
loop_
_entity.id
_entity.type
_entity.pdbx_description
1 polymer ?
#
loop_
_entity_poly.entity_id
_entity_poly.type
_entity_poly.pdbx_seq_one_letter_code
_entity_poly.pdbx_strand_id
1 'polypeptide(L)'
;MPKFFLAFLLLFTLSACSSTRQKLLNPHAHVKLLPYWTQKGAAKPGLSQKVQKEIPGDILSYLRENNKISGTAETPAPFNLTKKEFAHINRVFNVLPSIIVKRLTPYIKGIYFVEHLGSSGFTEYIYDGQGLPLYAFMVFDRSILKISANEWCSRREQSPFQLVDGFKLSCTLENSSANYGAFLYLFLLELAHVLQINNNSFPLALEDQSNLNNVQETDFFKQSWLVENDSAVLQQPIPFSSTCNFKYSMPNPSCGPQDAFILYETLAKSSIPTGKAVVSPLDDFIESFANYVYTKMLKQPFEIELSQGDHKLSYSACWETPRCSEKGRIMSAILGRKE
;
A
#
# COMPACT_ATOMS: atom_id res chain seq x y z
N MET A 1 -53.60 -35.33 -21.01
CA MET A 1 -53.62 -35.50 -19.54
C MET A 1 -52.68 -36.64 -19.18
N PRO A 2 -51.93 -36.64 -18.04
CA PRO A 2 -51.25 -35.50 -17.43
C PRO A 2 -49.86 -35.86 -16.79
N LYS A 3 -49.16 -34.83 -16.28
CA LYS A 3 -48.15 -34.79 -15.19
C LYS A 3 -46.66 -35.11 -15.48
N PHE A 4 -45.86 -34.05 -15.64
CA PHE A 4 -44.57 -33.79 -14.97
C PHE A 4 -44.33 -32.27 -15.05
N PHE A 5 -44.90 -31.45 -14.17
CA PHE A 5 -44.37 -30.97 -12.87
C PHE A 5 -42.86 -30.65 -12.84
N LEU A 6 -42.59 -29.34 -12.92
CA LEU A 6 -41.65 -28.56 -12.10
C LEU A 6 -40.17 -28.96 -12.07
N ALA A 7 -39.32 -28.17 -12.77
CA ALA A 7 -38.00 -27.76 -12.28
C ALA A 7 -37.46 -26.61 -13.15
N PHE A 8 -38.09 -25.43 -13.06
CA PHE A 8 -37.55 -24.18 -13.59
C PHE A 8 -37.56 -23.19 -12.44
N LEU A 9 -36.53 -23.20 -11.60
CA LEU A 9 -36.14 -22.11 -10.70
C LEU A 9 -34.79 -22.45 -10.06
N LEU A 10 -34.01 -21.41 -9.75
CA LEU A 10 -32.74 -21.39 -9.00
C LEU A 10 -31.47 -21.74 -9.79
N LEU A 11 -31.02 -20.79 -10.61
CA LEU A 11 -29.60 -20.54 -10.85
C LEU A 11 -29.37 -19.03 -11.03
N PHE A 12 -29.71 -18.28 -9.98
CA PHE A 12 -29.20 -16.92 -9.77
C PHE A 12 -28.79 -16.80 -8.31
N THR A 13 -27.72 -16.02 -8.10
CA THR A 13 -27.12 -15.56 -6.82
C THR A 13 -26.13 -16.49 -6.12
N LEU A 14 -24.88 -16.54 -6.61
CA LEU A 14 -23.68 -16.75 -5.77
C LEU A 14 -22.50 -15.92 -6.31
N SER A 15 -22.66 -14.60 -6.41
CA SER A 15 -21.54 -13.68 -6.73
C SER A 15 -21.05 -12.86 -5.52
N ALA A 16 -21.58 -13.11 -4.32
CA ALA A 16 -21.18 -12.40 -3.09
C ALA A 16 -20.15 -13.19 -2.23
N CYS A 17 -19.43 -14.15 -2.81
CA CYS A 17 -18.61 -15.11 -2.07
C CYS A 17 -17.17 -15.23 -2.61
N SER A 18 -16.63 -14.21 -3.28
CA SER A 18 -15.26 -14.28 -3.85
C SER A 18 -14.18 -13.99 -2.81
N SER A 19 -14.36 -12.98 -1.94
CA SER A 19 -13.37 -12.59 -0.93
C SER A 19 -13.24 -13.63 0.20
N THR A 20 -14.35 -14.20 0.67
CA THR A 20 -14.36 -15.26 1.69
C THR A 20 -13.88 -16.61 1.15
N ARG A 21 -14.09 -16.93 -0.14
CA ARG A 21 -13.52 -18.14 -0.76
C ARG A 21 -12.00 -18.08 -0.84
N GLN A 22 -11.43 -16.91 -1.14
CA GLN A 22 -9.98 -16.78 -1.31
C GLN A 22 -9.21 -17.05 0.00
N LYS A 23 -9.81 -16.72 1.16
CA LYS A 23 -9.27 -17.03 2.49
C LYS A 23 -9.15 -18.53 2.81
N LEU A 24 -9.85 -19.40 2.07
CA LEU A 24 -9.81 -20.86 2.23
C LEU A 24 -8.93 -21.59 1.20
N LEU A 25 -8.35 -20.88 0.22
CA LEU A 25 -7.57 -21.50 -0.85
C LEU A 25 -6.11 -21.76 -0.49
N ASN A 26 -5.53 -20.97 0.42
CA ASN A 26 -4.13 -21.13 0.80
C ASN A 26 -4.00 -22.15 1.97
N PRO A 27 -3.39 -23.34 1.75
CA PRO A 27 -3.23 -24.35 2.79
C PRO A 27 -2.30 -23.90 3.93
N HIS A 28 -1.54 -22.82 3.73
CA HIS A 28 -0.68 -22.21 4.74
C HIS A 28 -1.33 -21.01 5.45
N ALA A 29 -2.64 -20.77 5.28
CA ALA A 29 -3.35 -19.66 5.92
C ALA A 29 -3.29 -19.66 7.47
N HIS A 30 -2.87 -20.76 8.09
CA HIS A 30 -2.63 -20.84 9.53
C HIS A 30 -1.60 -19.82 10.04
N VAL A 31 -0.69 -19.33 9.18
CA VAL A 31 0.25 -18.25 9.54
C VAL A 31 -0.45 -16.91 9.84
N LYS A 32 -1.70 -16.76 9.41
CA LYS A 32 -2.55 -15.59 9.71
C LYS A 32 -3.24 -15.69 11.06
N LEU A 33 -3.05 -16.77 11.82
CA LEU A 33 -3.77 -16.99 13.08
C LEU A 33 -2.85 -16.80 14.29
N LEU A 34 -3.35 -16.13 15.33
CA LEU A 34 -2.62 -15.87 16.57
C LEU A 34 -1.96 -17.11 17.21
N PRO A 35 -2.54 -18.32 17.19
CA PRO A 35 -1.88 -19.52 17.73
C PRO A 35 -0.52 -19.83 17.10
N TYR A 36 -0.34 -19.62 15.79
CA TYR A 36 0.95 -19.81 15.11
C TYR A 36 2.04 -18.95 15.75
N TRP A 37 1.71 -17.70 16.06
CA TRP A 37 2.65 -16.71 16.59
C TRP A 37 2.91 -16.87 18.08
N THR A 38 1.91 -17.34 18.83
CA THR A 38 2.04 -17.56 20.29
C THR A 38 3.12 -18.61 20.59
N GLN A 39 3.23 -19.63 19.74
CA GLN A 39 4.25 -20.69 19.86
C GLN A 39 5.68 -20.19 19.58
N LYS A 40 5.85 -19.06 18.87
CA LYS A 40 7.16 -18.51 18.49
C LYS A 40 7.78 -17.62 19.59
N GLY A 41 7.11 -17.47 20.74
CA GLY A 41 7.61 -16.74 21.90
C GLY A 41 7.15 -15.28 21.99
N ALA A 42 7.64 -14.57 23.01
CA ALA A 42 7.24 -13.21 23.30
C ALA A 42 7.57 -12.23 22.16
N ALA A 43 6.72 -11.22 21.99
CA ALA A 43 6.96 -10.17 21.01
C ALA A 43 8.23 -9.39 21.37
N LYS A 44 9.17 -9.30 20.44
CA LYS A 44 10.39 -8.50 20.61
C LYS A 44 10.03 -7.01 20.66
N PRO A 45 10.63 -6.20 21.57
CA PRO A 45 10.17 -4.85 21.82
C PRO A 45 10.53 -3.83 20.73
N GLY A 46 11.70 -3.96 20.08
CA GLY A 46 12.16 -3.02 19.04
C GLY A 46 12.01 -3.53 17.60
N LEU A 47 11.85 -2.62 16.63
CA LEU A 47 11.77 -2.96 15.19
C LEU A 47 12.97 -3.77 14.71
N SER A 48 14.20 -3.34 15.02
CA SER A 48 15.43 -4.05 14.66
C SER A 48 15.47 -5.49 15.16
N GLN A 49 14.88 -5.76 16.33
CA GLN A 49 14.85 -7.10 16.91
C GLN A 49 13.82 -7.98 16.18
N LYS A 50 12.73 -7.39 15.67
CA LYS A 50 11.68 -8.08 14.90
C LYS A 50 12.13 -8.47 13.49
N VAL A 51 13.20 -7.87 12.97
CA VAL A 51 13.85 -8.32 11.72
C VAL A 51 14.46 -9.69 11.98
N GLN A 52 13.99 -10.68 11.23
CA GLN A 52 14.51 -12.04 11.34
C GLN A 52 15.59 -12.25 10.28
N LYS A 53 16.63 -13.00 10.64
CA LYS A 53 17.73 -13.33 9.72
C LYS A 53 17.23 -14.20 8.56
N GLU A 54 16.30 -15.10 8.85
CA GLU A 54 15.71 -16.06 7.94
C GLU A 54 14.18 -16.05 8.07
N ILE A 55 13.49 -16.29 6.96
CA ILE A 55 12.03 -16.42 6.93
C ILE A 55 11.61 -17.85 7.32
N PRO A 56 10.62 -18.03 8.22
CA PRO A 56 10.06 -19.34 8.52
C PRO A 56 9.50 -20.02 7.27
N GLY A 57 9.72 -21.33 7.15
CA GLY A 57 9.26 -22.13 6.00
C GLY A 57 7.75 -22.02 5.73
N ASP A 58 6.92 -21.97 6.78
CA ASP A 58 5.46 -21.85 6.61
C ASP A 58 5.05 -20.49 6.01
N ILE A 59 5.72 -19.40 6.42
CA ILE A 59 5.46 -18.07 5.86
C ILE A 59 5.92 -18.04 4.40
N LEU A 60 7.08 -18.63 4.09
CA LEU A 60 7.57 -18.71 2.71
C LEU A 60 6.61 -19.51 1.80
N SER A 61 6.12 -20.65 2.28
CA SER A 61 5.14 -21.47 1.56
C SER A 61 3.81 -20.73 1.38
N TYR A 62 3.38 -19.99 2.41
CA TYR A 62 2.21 -19.10 2.32
C TYR A 62 2.35 -18.08 1.19
N LEU A 63 3.49 -17.36 1.11
CA LEU A 63 3.73 -16.36 0.07
C LEU A 63 3.74 -16.98 -1.33
N ARG A 64 4.40 -18.12 -1.50
CA ARG A 64 4.45 -18.85 -2.78
C ARG A 64 3.06 -19.25 -3.25
N GLU A 65 2.23 -19.76 -2.35
CA GLU A 65 0.88 -20.16 -2.71
C GLU A 65 -0.01 -18.95 -2.98
N ASN A 66 0.18 -17.85 -2.24
CA ASN A 66 -0.53 -16.61 -2.51
C ASN A 66 -0.24 -16.09 -3.93
N ASN A 67 1.04 -16.09 -4.34
CA ASN A 67 1.43 -15.69 -5.69
C ASN A 67 0.78 -16.58 -6.77
N LYS A 68 0.72 -17.90 -6.56
CA LYS A 68 0.02 -18.79 -7.50
C LYS A 68 -1.47 -18.48 -7.59
N ILE A 69 -2.13 -18.29 -6.45
CA ILE A 69 -3.57 -17.96 -6.39
C ILE A 69 -3.86 -16.62 -7.07
N SER A 70 -2.96 -15.63 -6.94
CA SER A 70 -3.09 -14.31 -7.59
C SER A 70 -2.61 -14.28 -9.05
N GLY A 71 -2.03 -15.36 -9.57
CA GLY A 71 -1.46 -15.39 -10.92
C GLY A 71 -0.15 -14.62 -11.07
N THR A 72 0.53 -14.33 -9.97
CA THR A 72 1.87 -13.70 -9.94
C THR A 72 2.92 -14.74 -10.30
N ALA A 73 3.76 -14.44 -11.32
CA ALA A 73 4.71 -15.41 -11.87
C ALA A 73 5.92 -15.66 -10.96
N GLU A 74 6.27 -14.68 -10.12
CA GLU A 74 7.41 -14.73 -9.22
C GLU A 74 7.20 -15.78 -8.12
N THR A 75 8.26 -16.51 -7.81
CA THR A 75 8.27 -17.52 -6.75
C THR A 75 9.20 -17.06 -5.63
N PRO A 76 8.67 -16.63 -4.47
CA PRO A 76 9.47 -16.16 -3.34
C PRO A 76 10.54 -17.17 -2.92
N ALA A 77 11.76 -16.69 -2.69
CA ALA A 77 12.90 -17.50 -2.27
C ALA A 77 13.46 -17.00 -0.94
N PRO A 78 13.93 -17.91 -0.06
CA PRO A 78 14.49 -17.51 1.22
C PRO A 78 15.76 -16.70 1.00
N PHE A 79 15.97 -15.70 1.85
CA PHE A 79 17.17 -14.87 1.79
C PHE A 79 17.72 -14.60 3.20
N ASN A 80 19.04 -14.60 3.31
CA ASN A 80 19.75 -14.29 4.55
C ASN A 80 20.40 -12.91 4.46
N LEU A 81 19.92 -11.96 5.25
CA LEU A 81 20.46 -10.60 5.30
C LEU A 81 21.96 -10.58 5.61
N THR A 82 22.71 -9.82 4.80
CA THR A 82 24.10 -9.50 5.11
C THR A 82 24.19 -8.49 6.26
N LYS A 83 25.35 -8.39 6.90
CA LYS A 83 25.60 -7.37 7.94
C LYS A 83 25.36 -5.93 7.42
N LYS A 84 25.70 -5.67 6.15
CA LYS A 84 25.52 -4.35 5.52
C LYS A 84 24.04 -4.03 5.31
N GLU A 85 23.25 -4.99 4.83
CA GLU A 85 21.80 -4.83 4.66
C GLU A 85 21.10 -4.64 6.00
N PHE A 86 21.47 -5.42 7.02
CA PHE A 86 20.93 -5.24 8.38
C PHE A 86 21.27 -3.86 8.96
N ALA A 87 22.49 -3.36 8.75
CA ALA A 87 22.88 -2.02 9.16
C ALA A 87 22.09 -0.93 8.41
N HIS A 88 21.82 -1.13 7.11
CA HIS A 88 20.99 -0.21 6.32
C HIS A 88 19.53 -0.17 6.83
N ILE A 89 18.92 -1.33 7.10
CA ILE A 89 17.59 -1.43 7.71
C ILE A 89 17.54 -0.69 9.06
N ASN A 90 18.55 -0.88 9.91
CA ASN A 90 18.61 -0.19 11.21
C ASN A 90 18.74 1.33 11.07
N ARG A 91 19.48 1.83 10.06
CA ARG A 91 19.53 3.27 9.77
C ARG A 91 18.15 3.81 9.44
N VAL A 92 17.36 3.09 8.65
CA VAL A 92 15.96 3.46 8.35
C VAL A 92 15.11 3.50 9.63
N PHE A 93 15.19 2.49 10.48
CA PHE A 93 14.40 2.47 11.72
C PHE A 93 14.78 3.59 12.69
N ASN A 94 16.06 3.99 12.74
CA ASN A 94 16.53 5.04 13.63
C ASN A 94 16.05 6.44 13.25
N VAL A 95 15.62 6.65 12.00
CA VAL A 95 15.11 7.96 11.56
C VAL A 95 13.60 8.08 11.66
N LEU A 96 12.88 6.98 11.88
CA LEU A 96 11.43 7.02 12.01
C LEU A 96 11.00 7.89 13.19
N PRO A 97 9.92 8.68 13.07
CA PRO A 97 9.43 9.47 14.18
C PRO A 97 9.06 8.58 15.37
N SER A 98 9.52 8.96 16.56
CA SER A 98 9.34 8.15 17.78
C SER A 98 7.88 7.83 18.09
N ILE A 99 6.95 8.75 17.78
CA ILE A 99 5.51 8.54 17.95
C ILE A 99 5.00 7.37 17.10
N ILE A 100 5.50 7.24 15.87
CA ILE A 100 5.14 6.15 14.95
C ILE A 100 5.72 4.83 15.46
N VAL A 101 7.00 4.83 15.82
CA VAL A 101 7.66 3.65 16.37
C VAL A 101 6.93 3.16 17.62
N LYS A 102 6.65 4.05 18.58
CA LYS A 102 6.00 3.69 19.85
C LYS A 102 4.58 3.16 19.63
N ARG A 103 3.84 3.73 18.67
CA ARG A 103 2.46 3.36 18.40
C ARG A 103 2.32 2.06 17.60
N LEU A 104 3.14 1.85 16.58
CA LEU A 104 2.95 0.77 15.61
C LEU A 104 3.79 -0.47 15.88
N THR A 105 4.96 -0.34 16.52
CA THR A 105 5.84 -1.49 16.83
C THR A 105 5.14 -2.60 17.65
N PRO A 106 4.25 -2.30 18.62
CA PRO A 106 3.52 -3.35 19.34
C PRO A 106 2.68 -4.27 18.45
N TYR A 107 2.23 -3.75 17.30
CA TYR A 107 1.38 -4.48 16.36
C TYR A 107 2.14 -5.35 15.36
N ILE A 108 3.48 -5.21 15.27
CA ILE A 108 4.30 -5.96 14.31
C ILE A 108 4.87 -7.21 14.99
N LYS A 109 4.67 -8.41 14.44
CA LYS A 109 5.22 -9.67 14.98
C LYS A 109 6.52 -10.11 14.31
N GLY A 110 6.72 -9.77 13.04
CA GLY A 110 7.92 -10.12 12.30
C GLY A 110 8.12 -9.25 11.08
N ILE A 111 9.39 -9.02 10.75
CA ILE A 111 9.82 -8.36 9.52
C ILE A 111 10.77 -9.32 8.82
N TYR A 112 10.48 -9.67 7.57
CA TYR A 112 11.20 -10.66 6.79
C TYR A 112 11.64 -10.10 5.45
N PHE A 113 12.68 -10.70 4.88
CA PHE A 113 13.19 -10.38 3.55
C PHE A 113 13.29 -11.65 2.73
N VAL A 114 12.86 -11.57 1.47
CA VAL A 114 12.91 -12.67 0.50
C VAL A 114 13.44 -12.15 -0.84
N GLU A 115 13.79 -13.05 -1.74
CA GLU A 115 14.01 -12.70 -3.15
C GLU A 115 12.77 -13.11 -3.96
N HIS A 116 12.48 -12.35 -5.01
CA HIS A 116 11.38 -12.63 -5.95
C HIS A 116 10.00 -12.68 -5.27
N LEU A 117 9.70 -11.68 -4.44
CA LEU A 117 8.41 -11.58 -3.77
C LEU A 117 7.24 -11.44 -4.75
N GLY A 118 7.45 -10.80 -5.90
CA GLY A 118 6.39 -10.42 -6.86
C GLY A 118 5.81 -9.02 -6.62
N SER A 119 6.19 -8.40 -5.50
CA SER A 119 5.96 -6.99 -5.16
C SER A 119 7.21 -6.43 -4.46
N SER A 120 7.26 -5.14 -4.16
CA SER A 120 8.35 -4.59 -3.33
C SER A 120 8.16 -4.91 -1.84
N GLY A 121 6.92 -4.95 -1.37
CA GLY A 121 6.53 -5.17 0.01
C GLY A 121 5.18 -5.88 0.11
N PHE A 122 4.95 -6.50 1.26
CA PHE A 122 3.73 -7.24 1.58
C PHE A 122 3.51 -7.22 3.09
N THR A 123 2.34 -6.75 3.52
CA THR A 123 1.88 -6.81 4.90
C THR A 123 0.69 -7.74 5.01
N GLU A 124 0.71 -8.60 6.02
CA GLU A 124 -0.39 -9.52 6.30
C GLU A 124 -0.81 -9.44 7.76
N TYR A 125 -2.13 -9.51 7.97
CA TYR A 125 -2.75 -9.44 9.28
C TYR A 125 -2.78 -10.79 9.98
N ILE A 126 -2.68 -10.72 11.30
CA ILE A 126 -2.74 -11.84 12.21
C ILE A 126 -4.02 -11.66 13.04
N TYR A 127 -4.92 -12.62 12.90
CA TYR A 127 -6.25 -12.60 13.47
C TYR A 127 -6.31 -13.42 14.76
N ASP A 128 -7.16 -12.99 15.68
CA ASP A 128 -7.51 -13.78 16.87
C ASP A 128 -8.57 -14.86 16.57
N GLY A 129 -9.00 -15.57 17.62
CA GLY A 129 -10.03 -16.60 17.51
C GLY A 129 -11.44 -16.07 17.16
N GLN A 130 -11.65 -14.75 17.19
CA GLN A 130 -12.90 -14.09 16.80
C GLN A 130 -12.83 -13.52 15.39
N GLY A 131 -11.69 -13.66 14.70
CA GLY A 131 -11.47 -13.11 13.36
C GLY A 131 -11.16 -11.61 13.37
N LEU A 132 -10.77 -11.04 14.51
CA LEU A 132 -10.34 -9.65 14.61
C LEU A 132 -8.84 -9.53 14.35
N PRO A 133 -8.40 -8.55 13.53
CA PRO A 133 -6.99 -8.27 13.28
C PRO A 133 -6.33 -7.73 14.56
N LEU A 134 -5.32 -8.43 15.09
CA LEU A 134 -4.61 -7.99 16.29
C LEU A 134 -3.18 -7.54 16.01
N TYR A 135 -2.54 -8.14 15.01
CA TYR A 135 -1.14 -7.88 14.67
C TYR A 135 -0.92 -7.98 13.16
N ALA A 136 0.29 -7.70 12.72
CA ALA A 136 0.73 -7.95 11.37
C ALA A 136 2.16 -8.51 11.32
N PHE A 137 2.50 -9.12 10.20
CA PHE A 137 3.89 -9.32 9.80
C PHE A 137 4.14 -8.71 8.43
N MET A 138 5.38 -8.32 8.18
CA MET A 138 5.79 -7.65 6.94
C MET A 138 6.86 -8.48 6.24
N VAL A 139 6.80 -8.51 4.92
CA VAL A 139 7.77 -9.17 4.05
C VAL A 139 8.18 -8.18 2.96
N PHE A 140 9.48 -8.07 2.72
CA PHE A 140 10.03 -7.17 1.71
C PHE A 140 10.85 -7.96 0.69
N ASP A 141 10.77 -7.55 -0.57
CA ASP A 141 11.72 -8.03 -1.56
C ASP A 141 13.08 -7.39 -1.30
N ARG A 142 14.13 -8.20 -1.19
CA ARG A 142 15.49 -7.76 -0.94
C ARG A 142 15.98 -6.71 -1.93
N SER A 143 15.51 -6.76 -3.18
CA SER A 143 15.90 -5.78 -4.22
C SER A 143 15.65 -4.33 -3.80
N ILE A 144 14.68 -4.08 -2.91
CA ILE A 144 14.41 -2.73 -2.39
C ILE A 144 15.60 -2.12 -1.62
N LEU A 145 16.47 -2.96 -1.05
CA LEU A 145 17.66 -2.53 -0.33
C LEU A 145 18.83 -2.14 -1.25
N LYS A 146 18.68 -2.37 -2.57
CA LYS A 146 19.73 -2.17 -3.57
C LYS A 146 19.40 -1.07 -4.59
N ILE A 147 18.13 -0.68 -4.68
CA ILE A 147 17.64 0.35 -5.59
C ILE A 147 17.59 1.70 -4.87
N SER A 148 17.93 2.78 -5.58
CA SER A 148 17.78 4.14 -5.05
C SER A 148 16.30 4.49 -4.87
N ALA A 149 16.00 5.42 -3.96
CA ALA A 149 14.61 5.85 -3.74
C ALA A 149 14.02 6.49 -5.00
N ASN A 150 14.82 7.30 -5.71
CA ASN A 150 14.40 8.00 -6.92
C ASN A 150 14.15 7.05 -8.08
N GLU A 151 15.01 6.05 -8.27
CA GLU A 151 14.81 5.04 -9.32
C GLU A 151 13.57 4.19 -9.05
N TRP A 152 13.38 3.73 -7.81
CA TRP A 152 12.21 2.95 -7.43
C TRP A 152 10.91 3.75 -7.62
N CYS A 153 10.85 4.97 -7.11
CA CYS A 153 9.62 5.76 -7.21
C CYS A 153 9.35 6.22 -8.65
N SER A 154 10.40 6.52 -9.45
CA SER A 154 10.22 6.82 -10.87
C SER A 154 9.62 5.63 -11.60
N ARG A 155 10.15 4.41 -11.39
CA ARG A 155 9.58 3.19 -12.01
C ARG A 155 8.14 2.96 -11.59
N ARG A 156 7.83 3.20 -10.32
CA ARG A 156 6.48 3.06 -9.78
C ARG A 156 5.51 4.04 -10.46
N GLU A 157 5.86 5.33 -10.49
CA GLU A 157 5.02 6.38 -11.05
C GLU A 157 4.91 6.30 -12.58
N GLN A 158 5.90 5.72 -13.26
CA GLN A 158 5.85 5.41 -14.69
C GLN A 158 4.96 4.23 -15.03
N SER A 159 4.72 3.29 -14.09
CA SER A 159 4.07 2.00 -14.40
C SER A 159 2.68 2.07 -15.08
N PRO A 160 1.83 3.09 -14.86
CA PRO A 160 0.57 3.21 -15.59
C PRO A 160 0.73 3.71 -17.05
N PHE A 161 1.85 4.36 -17.36
CA PHE A 161 2.02 5.19 -18.55
C PHE A 161 2.94 4.57 -19.61
N GLN A 162 2.59 4.77 -20.87
CA GLN A 162 3.40 4.39 -22.01
C GLN A 162 4.62 5.32 -22.11
N LEU A 163 5.81 4.74 -22.00
CA LEU A 163 7.07 5.45 -22.16
C LEU A 163 7.42 5.52 -23.66
N VAL A 164 7.00 6.62 -24.30
CA VAL A 164 7.29 6.93 -25.71
C VAL A 164 8.41 7.96 -25.83
N ASP A 165 9.01 8.05 -27.01
CA ASP A 165 10.08 9.02 -27.29
C ASP A 165 9.66 10.46 -26.93
N GLY A 166 10.54 11.15 -26.21
CA GLY A 166 10.33 12.53 -25.77
C GLY A 166 9.49 12.71 -24.51
N PHE A 167 8.78 11.67 -24.02
CA PHE A 167 8.11 11.72 -22.73
C PHE A 167 9.05 11.26 -21.61
N LYS A 168 9.10 12.03 -20.52
CA LYS A 168 9.80 11.66 -19.28
C LYS A 168 8.92 11.94 -18.08
N LEU A 169 8.93 11.00 -17.13
CA LEU A 169 8.38 11.16 -15.79
C LEU A 169 9.46 10.72 -14.81
N SER A 170 9.88 11.60 -13.91
CA SER A 170 10.81 11.27 -12.83
C SER A 170 10.21 11.61 -11.49
N CYS A 171 10.61 10.84 -10.48
CA CYS A 171 10.24 11.06 -9.09
C CYS A 171 11.51 11.20 -8.24
N THR A 172 11.49 12.19 -7.36
CA THR A 172 12.55 12.49 -6.39
C THR A 172 12.02 12.28 -4.99
N LEU A 173 12.60 11.32 -4.28
CA LEU A 173 12.38 11.04 -2.86
C LEU A 173 13.61 11.32 -2.00
N GLU A 174 14.81 11.17 -2.57
CA GLU A 174 16.06 11.43 -1.85
C GLU A 174 16.94 12.40 -2.63
N ASN A 175 17.55 13.33 -1.89
CA ASN A 175 18.70 14.08 -2.37
C ASN A 175 19.96 13.23 -2.19
N SER A 176 21.03 13.56 -2.91
CA SER A 176 22.29 12.78 -2.92
C SER A 176 22.93 12.51 -1.54
N SER A 177 22.52 13.23 -0.48
CA SER A 177 23.04 13.09 0.88
C SER A 177 22.29 12.09 1.77
N ALA A 178 21.03 11.73 1.45
CA ALA A 178 20.17 10.91 2.31
C ALA A 178 19.96 9.50 1.72
N ASN A 179 20.97 8.64 1.78
CA ASN A 179 20.90 7.28 1.22
C ASN A 179 20.21 6.28 2.16
N TYR A 180 18.89 6.44 2.32
CA TYR A 180 18.01 5.44 2.93
C TYR A 180 17.48 4.45 1.89
N GLY A 181 17.70 4.73 0.60
CA GLY A 181 17.17 3.94 -0.50
C GLY A 181 15.65 3.93 -0.52
N ALA A 182 15.09 3.11 -1.41
CA ALA A 182 13.64 2.98 -1.54
C ALA A 182 12.95 2.37 -0.29
N PHE A 183 13.72 1.70 0.59
CA PHE A 183 13.18 0.99 1.73
C PHE A 183 12.46 1.88 2.74
N LEU A 184 12.92 3.12 2.98
CA LEU A 184 12.25 4.02 3.93
C LEU A 184 10.82 4.34 3.50
N TYR A 185 10.61 4.79 2.25
CA TYR A 185 9.27 5.14 1.78
C TYR A 185 8.37 3.91 1.70
N LEU A 186 8.90 2.78 1.22
CA LEU A 186 8.16 1.52 1.18
C LEU A 186 7.76 1.04 2.59
N PHE A 187 8.66 1.12 3.56
CA PHE A 187 8.34 0.73 4.93
C PHE A 187 7.22 1.60 5.53
N LEU A 188 7.15 2.88 5.16
CA LEU A 188 6.04 3.75 5.55
C LEU A 188 4.71 3.34 4.90
N LEU A 189 4.71 2.90 3.64
CA LEU A 189 3.52 2.33 2.99
C LEU A 189 3.03 1.09 3.77
N GLU A 190 3.92 0.17 4.10
CA GLU A 190 3.58 -1.04 4.86
C GLU A 190 3.14 -0.72 6.31
N LEU A 191 3.70 0.31 6.94
CA LEU A 191 3.25 0.77 8.26
C LEU A 191 1.82 1.34 8.22
N ALA A 192 1.37 1.87 7.08
CA ALA A 192 0.01 2.37 6.95
C ALA A 192 -1.02 1.24 7.10
N HIS A 193 -0.73 0.04 6.59
CA HIS A 193 -1.55 -1.15 6.84
C HIS A 193 -1.62 -1.49 8.33
N VAL A 194 -0.49 -1.48 9.03
CA VAL A 194 -0.45 -1.73 10.48
C VAL A 194 -1.22 -0.67 11.27
N LEU A 195 -1.22 0.58 10.81
CA LEU A 195 -1.98 1.66 11.43
C LEU A 195 -3.50 1.44 11.35
N GLN A 196 -4.00 0.60 10.44
CA GLN A 196 -5.43 0.26 10.37
C GLN A 196 -5.85 -0.70 11.51
N ILE A 197 -4.90 -1.40 12.15
CA ILE A 197 -5.18 -2.27 13.28
C ILE A 197 -5.63 -1.41 14.46
N ASN A 198 -6.82 -1.70 14.99
CA ASN A 198 -7.45 -0.97 16.10
C ASN A 198 -7.60 0.55 15.87
N ASN A 199 -7.69 0.99 14.61
CA ASN A 199 -7.87 2.40 14.29
C ASN A 199 -9.20 2.63 13.58
N ASN A 200 -10.07 3.38 14.24
CA ASN A 200 -11.40 3.71 13.74
C ASN A 200 -11.37 4.77 12.63
N SER A 201 -10.23 5.41 12.39
CA SER A 201 -10.12 6.51 11.41
C SER A 201 -10.15 6.01 9.96
N PHE A 202 -9.79 4.74 9.73
CA PHE A 202 -9.93 4.07 8.45
C PHE A 202 -10.02 2.55 8.67
N PRO A 203 -11.25 2.00 8.78
CA PRO A 203 -11.45 0.64 9.27
C PRO A 203 -10.87 -0.41 8.32
N LEU A 204 -10.36 -1.50 8.89
CA LEU A 204 -9.65 -2.57 8.16
C LEU A 204 -10.53 -3.34 7.16
N ALA A 205 -11.85 -3.22 7.23
CA ALA A 205 -12.80 -4.04 6.50
C ALA A 205 -12.82 -3.86 4.96
N LEU A 206 -11.79 -3.25 4.37
CA LEU A 206 -11.78 -2.75 2.99
C LEU A 206 -11.20 -3.68 1.91
N GLU A 207 -10.90 -4.93 2.24
CA GLU A 207 -10.48 -5.90 1.20
C GLU A 207 -11.63 -6.26 0.24
N ASP A 208 -12.85 -5.77 0.48
CA ASP A 208 -14.02 -6.00 -0.37
C ASP A 208 -14.87 -4.71 -0.50
N GLN A 209 -15.43 -4.48 -1.69
CA GLN A 209 -16.33 -3.35 -1.98
C GLN A 209 -17.55 -3.32 -1.04
N SER A 210 -17.85 -4.45 -0.40
CA SER A 210 -18.95 -4.66 0.55
C SER A 210 -18.88 -3.85 1.85
N ASN A 211 -17.82 -3.06 2.10
CA ASN A 211 -17.67 -2.27 3.32
C ASN A 211 -17.51 -0.75 3.12
N LEU A 212 -17.90 -0.21 1.95
CA LEU A 212 -17.97 1.24 1.73
C LEU A 212 -18.75 1.98 2.82
N ASN A 213 -19.82 1.37 3.35
CA ASN A 213 -20.62 1.90 4.46
C ASN A 213 -19.81 2.24 5.71
N ASN A 214 -18.75 1.49 6.01
CA ASN A 214 -17.93 1.72 7.21
C ASN A 214 -16.93 2.87 7.03
N VAL A 215 -16.62 3.22 5.78
CA VAL A 215 -15.50 4.11 5.45
C VAL A 215 -15.99 5.46 4.97
N GLN A 216 -17.12 5.47 4.26
CA GLN A 216 -17.73 6.69 3.72
C GLN A 216 -18.04 7.73 4.81
N GLU A 217 -18.23 7.28 6.06
CA GLU A 217 -18.50 8.17 7.18
C GLU A 217 -17.27 8.81 7.80
N THR A 218 -16.07 8.30 7.49
CA THR A 218 -14.84 8.83 8.06
C THR A 218 -14.52 10.22 7.50
N ASP A 219 -14.00 11.10 8.36
CA ASP A 219 -13.55 12.44 7.95
C ASP A 219 -12.50 12.38 6.84
N PHE A 220 -11.67 11.32 6.86
CA PHE A 220 -10.65 11.07 5.85
C PHE A 220 -11.26 10.83 4.46
N PHE A 221 -12.22 9.90 4.35
CA PHE A 221 -12.88 9.57 3.08
C PHE A 221 -13.50 10.81 2.45
N LYS A 222 -14.21 11.59 3.27
CA LYS A 222 -14.93 12.82 2.87
C LYS A 222 -14.01 13.93 2.34
N GLN A 223 -12.68 13.80 2.44
CA GLN A 223 -11.74 14.76 1.85
C GLN A 223 -11.52 14.57 0.34
N SER A 224 -11.62 13.34 -0.16
CA SER A 224 -11.19 13.01 -1.52
C SER A 224 -12.14 12.10 -2.28
N TRP A 225 -13.11 11.50 -1.59
CA TRP A 225 -14.02 10.50 -2.14
C TRP A 225 -15.47 10.84 -1.84
N LEU A 226 -16.35 10.34 -2.71
CA LEU A 226 -17.81 10.32 -2.58
C LEU A 226 -18.28 8.89 -2.87
N VAL A 227 -19.53 8.61 -2.51
CA VAL A 227 -20.20 7.36 -2.92
C VAL A 227 -21.26 7.69 -3.95
N GLU A 228 -21.13 7.07 -5.11
CA GLU A 228 -22.08 7.15 -6.22
C GLU A 228 -22.40 5.73 -6.70
N ASN A 229 -23.68 5.38 -6.80
CA ASN A 229 -24.13 4.05 -7.24
C ASN A 229 -23.40 2.90 -6.53
N ASP A 230 -23.35 2.96 -5.19
CA ASP A 230 -22.67 1.97 -4.33
C ASP A 230 -21.16 1.78 -4.63
N SER A 231 -20.52 2.78 -5.25
CA SER A 231 -19.10 2.77 -5.59
C SER A 231 -18.39 4.03 -5.06
N ALA A 232 -17.16 3.88 -4.58
CA ALA A 232 -16.32 5.02 -4.24
C ALA A 232 -15.80 5.69 -5.53
N VAL A 233 -16.03 6.99 -5.64
CA VAL A 233 -15.55 7.83 -6.75
C VAL A 233 -14.81 9.04 -6.20
N LEU A 234 -13.84 9.56 -6.95
CA LEU A 234 -13.12 10.78 -6.57
C LEU A 234 -14.07 11.98 -6.61
N GLN A 235 -14.00 12.89 -5.62
CA GLN A 235 -14.80 14.13 -5.68
C GLN A 235 -14.37 15.02 -6.86
N GLN A 236 -13.10 14.91 -7.24
CA GLN A 236 -12.55 15.54 -8.43
C GLN A 236 -12.15 14.44 -9.42
N PRO A 237 -13.05 14.08 -10.36
CA PRO A 237 -12.77 13.07 -11.36
C PRO A 237 -11.55 13.44 -12.21
N ILE A 238 -10.73 12.45 -12.53
CA ILE A 238 -9.61 12.61 -13.45
C ILE A 238 -10.09 12.19 -14.84
N PRO A 239 -10.13 13.11 -15.82
CA PRO A 239 -10.65 12.83 -17.16
C PRO A 239 -9.59 12.10 -18.01
N PHE A 240 -9.25 10.88 -17.60
CA PHE A 240 -8.38 10.00 -18.38
C PHE A 240 -8.96 9.73 -19.77
N SER A 241 -8.08 9.50 -20.74
CA SER A 241 -8.46 9.03 -22.07
C SER A 241 -9.25 7.71 -21.97
N SER A 242 -10.18 7.49 -22.90
CA SER A 242 -11.01 6.27 -22.93
C SER A 242 -10.22 4.96 -23.03
N THR A 243 -8.95 5.03 -23.43
CA THR A 243 -8.03 3.89 -23.57
C THR A 243 -7.19 3.66 -22.31
N CYS A 244 -7.13 4.62 -21.39
CA CYS A 244 -6.37 4.52 -20.15
C CYS A 244 -7.17 3.74 -19.10
N ASN A 245 -6.73 2.51 -18.84
CA ASN A 245 -7.15 1.73 -17.68
C ASN A 245 -6.13 1.96 -16.56
N PHE A 246 -6.29 3.08 -15.84
CA PHE A 246 -5.31 3.54 -14.86
C PHE A 246 -5.13 2.53 -13.72
N LYS A 247 -3.93 1.95 -13.65
CA LYS A 247 -3.53 1.02 -12.61
C LYS A 247 -2.02 1.03 -12.44
N TYR A 248 -1.58 0.85 -11.20
CA TYR A 248 -0.18 0.58 -10.90
C TYR A 248 0.04 -0.94 -10.98
N SER A 249 0.19 -1.45 -12.19
CA SER A 249 0.54 -2.85 -12.42
C SER A 249 1.45 -2.98 -13.64
N MET A 250 2.66 -3.51 -13.43
CA MET A 250 3.53 -3.92 -14.53
C MET A 250 3.10 -5.30 -15.05
N PRO A 251 3.35 -5.64 -16.33
CA PRO A 251 4.12 -4.88 -17.33
C PRO A 251 3.28 -4.18 -18.42
N ASN A 252 1.97 -3.96 -18.22
CA ASN A 252 1.07 -3.53 -19.29
C ASN A 252 0.49 -2.12 -19.05
N PRO A 253 1.30 -1.04 -19.26
CA PRO A 253 0.79 0.32 -19.19
C PRO A 253 -0.26 0.55 -20.27
N SER A 254 -1.30 1.31 -19.94
CA SER A 254 -2.41 1.60 -20.88
C SER A 254 -2.65 3.09 -21.08
N CYS A 255 -2.09 3.94 -20.23
CA CYS A 255 -2.31 5.38 -20.26
C CYS A 255 -1.22 6.07 -21.09
N GLY A 256 -1.60 7.10 -21.85
CA GLY A 256 -0.64 7.86 -22.66
C GLY A 256 0.08 8.94 -21.84
N PRO A 257 1.12 9.59 -22.40
CA PRO A 257 1.78 10.75 -21.77
C PRO A 257 0.83 11.85 -21.32
N GLN A 258 -0.19 12.18 -22.14
CA GLN A 258 -1.16 13.22 -21.81
C GLN A 258 -1.98 12.88 -20.55
N ASP A 259 -2.27 11.59 -20.32
CA ASP A 259 -2.96 11.15 -19.10
C ASP A 259 -2.13 11.42 -17.85
N ALA A 260 -0.79 11.39 -17.95
CA ALA A 260 0.09 11.73 -16.85
C ALA A 260 0.01 13.23 -16.52
N PHE A 261 0.04 14.10 -17.52
CA PHE A 261 -0.17 15.54 -17.30
C PHE A 261 -1.54 15.83 -16.68
N ILE A 262 -2.61 15.24 -17.23
CA ILE A 262 -3.97 15.37 -16.70
C ILE A 262 -4.06 14.92 -15.24
N LEU A 263 -3.44 13.79 -14.90
CA LEU A 263 -3.37 13.29 -13.52
C LEU A 263 -2.76 14.34 -12.61
N TYR A 264 -1.53 14.77 -12.89
CA TYR A 264 -0.79 15.64 -11.97
C TYR A 264 -1.34 17.07 -11.90
N GLU A 265 -1.92 17.60 -12.98
CA GLU A 265 -2.65 18.86 -12.96
C GLU A 265 -3.94 18.79 -12.13
N THR A 266 -4.63 17.65 -12.17
CA THR A 266 -5.82 17.41 -11.36
C THR A 266 -5.45 17.24 -9.89
N LEU A 267 -4.41 16.45 -9.60
CA LEU A 267 -3.87 16.29 -8.26
C LEU A 267 -3.49 17.64 -7.66
N ALA A 268 -2.84 18.53 -8.42
CA ALA A 268 -2.44 19.87 -7.97
C ALA A 268 -3.61 20.73 -7.45
N LYS A 269 -4.86 20.36 -7.74
CA LYS A 269 -6.09 21.04 -7.31
C LYS A 269 -6.90 20.23 -6.28
N SER A 270 -6.48 19.02 -5.95
CA SER A 270 -7.18 18.11 -5.04
C SER A 270 -6.39 17.90 -3.73
N SER A 271 -7.03 17.21 -2.79
CA SER A 271 -6.45 16.77 -1.51
C SER A 271 -5.72 15.42 -1.61
N ILE A 272 -5.57 14.86 -2.82
CA ILE A 272 -4.89 13.59 -3.07
C ILE A 272 -3.37 13.82 -3.20
N PRO A 273 -2.51 13.15 -2.40
CA PRO A 273 -1.08 13.47 -2.36
C PRO A 273 -0.23 12.78 -3.44
N THR A 274 -0.63 11.62 -3.98
CA THR A 274 0.17 10.85 -4.96
C THR A 274 -0.70 10.26 -6.08
N GLY A 275 -0.09 9.80 -7.18
CA GLY A 275 -0.84 9.18 -8.26
C GLY A 275 -1.49 7.85 -7.87
N LYS A 276 -0.83 7.03 -7.05
CA LYS A 276 -1.41 5.75 -6.58
C LYS A 276 -2.67 5.94 -5.73
N ALA A 277 -2.73 7.05 -5.00
CA ALA A 277 -3.84 7.39 -4.13
C ALA A 277 -5.16 7.56 -4.87
N VAL A 278 -5.17 7.71 -6.20
CA VAL A 278 -6.41 7.86 -6.99
C VAL A 278 -7.11 6.53 -7.27
N VAL A 279 -6.45 5.40 -6.97
CA VAL A 279 -6.93 4.06 -7.34
C VAL A 279 -8.07 3.58 -6.45
N SER A 280 -7.99 3.84 -5.15
CA SER A 280 -9.02 3.44 -4.20
C SER A 280 -8.92 4.27 -2.90
N PRO A 281 -9.99 4.35 -2.09
CA PRO A 281 -9.92 4.99 -0.78
C PRO A 281 -8.83 4.40 0.14
N LEU A 282 -8.58 3.09 0.04
CA LEU A 282 -7.53 2.43 0.82
C LEU A 282 -6.14 2.84 0.37
N ASP A 283 -5.90 2.86 -0.94
CA ASP A 283 -4.64 3.36 -1.50
C ASP A 283 -4.43 4.83 -1.12
N ASP A 284 -5.48 5.63 -1.15
CA ASP A 284 -5.42 7.01 -0.70
C ASP A 284 -4.99 7.14 0.76
N PHE A 285 -5.56 6.33 1.66
CA PHE A 285 -5.16 6.31 3.06
C PHE A 285 -3.69 5.92 3.24
N ILE A 286 -3.26 4.85 2.57
CA ILE A 286 -1.89 4.33 2.66
C ILE A 286 -0.88 5.36 2.15
N GLU A 287 -1.14 5.91 0.97
CA GLU A 287 -0.29 6.93 0.35
C GLU A 287 -0.27 8.22 1.15
N SER A 288 -1.43 8.65 1.67
CA SER A 288 -1.54 9.84 2.50
C SER A 288 -0.72 9.70 3.77
N PHE A 289 -0.81 8.57 4.47
CA PHE A 289 0.01 8.31 5.65
C PHE A 289 1.50 8.33 5.30
N ALA A 290 1.92 7.54 4.30
CA ALA A 290 3.33 7.41 3.97
C ALA A 290 3.92 8.75 3.52
N ASN A 291 3.23 9.46 2.62
CA ASN A 291 3.66 10.74 2.10
C ASN A 291 3.67 11.83 3.18
N TYR A 292 2.67 11.88 4.07
CA TYR A 292 2.64 12.82 5.20
C TYR A 292 3.84 12.60 6.12
N VAL A 293 4.08 11.36 6.55
CA VAL A 293 5.21 11.06 7.42
C VAL A 293 6.53 11.39 6.74
N TYR A 294 6.69 10.99 5.48
CA TYR A 294 7.93 11.19 4.73
C TYR A 294 8.26 12.68 4.51
N THR A 295 7.28 13.46 4.08
CA THR A 295 7.52 14.85 3.67
C THR A 295 7.30 15.83 4.83
N LYS A 296 6.20 15.70 5.59
CA LYS A 296 5.86 16.63 6.67
C LYS A 296 6.67 16.37 7.94
N MET A 297 6.83 15.10 8.34
CA MET A 297 7.52 14.75 9.60
C MET A 297 9.02 14.52 9.44
N LEU A 298 9.43 13.81 8.40
CA LEU A 298 10.84 13.51 8.13
C LEU A 298 11.54 14.56 7.25
N LYS A 299 10.78 15.54 6.71
CA LYS A 299 11.29 16.62 5.87
C LYS A 299 12.09 16.12 4.66
N GLN A 300 11.71 14.97 4.12
CA GLN A 300 12.28 14.43 2.89
C GLN A 300 11.56 15.01 1.66
N PRO A 301 12.23 15.13 0.51
CA PRO A 301 11.59 15.63 -0.70
C PRO A 301 10.57 14.64 -1.25
N PHE A 302 9.58 15.15 -1.96
CA PHE A 302 8.70 14.39 -2.82
C PHE A 302 8.33 15.29 -3.99
N GLU A 303 8.90 15.00 -5.15
CA GLU A 303 8.69 15.78 -6.36
C GLU A 303 8.52 14.83 -7.55
N ILE A 304 7.52 15.12 -8.38
CA ILE A 304 7.32 14.49 -9.68
C ILE A 304 7.58 15.54 -10.74
N GLU A 305 8.40 15.20 -11.72
CA GLU A 305 8.66 16.02 -12.88
C GLU A 305 8.22 15.29 -14.14
N LEU A 306 7.42 15.96 -14.96
CA LEU A 306 6.99 15.48 -16.27
C LEU A 306 7.52 16.41 -17.35
N SER A 307 7.94 15.84 -18.47
CA SER A 307 8.30 16.61 -19.65
C SER A 307 7.92 15.90 -20.94
N GLN A 308 7.37 16.64 -21.90
CA GLN A 308 7.16 16.19 -23.28
C GLN A 308 7.36 17.36 -24.23
N GLY A 309 8.45 17.34 -25.00
CA GLY A 309 8.88 18.51 -25.78
C GLY A 309 9.11 19.72 -24.87
N ASP A 310 8.43 20.83 -25.16
CA ASP A 310 8.48 22.05 -24.35
C ASP A 310 7.52 22.06 -23.16
N HIS A 311 6.56 21.13 -23.10
CA HIS A 311 5.63 21.04 -21.98
C HIS A 311 6.32 20.39 -20.77
N LYS A 312 6.41 21.13 -19.67
CA LYS A 312 6.96 20.65 -18.40
C LYS A 312 5.97 20.91 -17.27
N LEU A 313 5.86 19.94 -16.36
CA LEU A 313 5.04 20.04 -15.16
C LEU A 313 5.85 19.52 -13.97
N SER A 314 5.77 20.24 -12.85
CA SER A 314 6.31 19.78 -11.56
C SER A 314 5.17 19.68 -10.56
N TYR A 315 5.16 18.59 -9.81
CA TYR A 315 4.19 18.32 -8.76
C TYR A 315 4.92 17.96 -7.47
N SER A 316 4.51 18.54 -6.35
CA SER A 316 5.08 18.27 -5.03
C SER A 316 4.02 17.98 -3.99
N ALA A 317 4.46 17.44 -2.86
CA ALA A 317 3.58 17.09 -1.74
C ALA A 317 2.78 18.32 -1.25
N CYS A 318 1.51 18.10 -0.96
CA CYS A 318 0.53 19.18 -0.74
C CYS A 318 0.39 19.65 0.72
N TRP A 319 1.08 19.03 1.68
CA TRP A 319 0.84 19.21 3.13
C TRP A 319 1.12 20.60 3.70
N GLU A 320 1.75 21.49 2.93
CA GLU A 320 1.99 22.90 3.27
C GLU A 320 1.07 23.84 2.48
N THR A 321 0.06 23.30 1.80
CA THR A 321 -0.85 24.05 0.93
C THR A 321 -2.30 23.94 1.41
N PRO A 322 -3.18 24.92 1.10
CA PRO A 322 -4.58 24.87 1.56
C PRO A 322 -5.33 23.61 1.15
N ARG A 323 -5.05 23.03 -0.04
CA ARG A 323 -5.77 21.86 -0.59
C ARG A 323 -5.62 20.58 0.25
N CYS A 324 -4.59 20.47 1.09
CA CYS A 324 -4.39 19.33 1.99
C CYS A 324 -4.40 19.71 3.47
N SER A 325 -4.86 20.91 3.82
CA SER A 325 -4.89 21.38 5.21
C SER A 325 -5.71 20.46 6.11
N GLU A 326 -6.96 20.19 5.75
CA GLU A 326 -7.87 19.35 6.54
C GLU A 326 -7.41 17.88 6.58
N LYS A 327 -6.98 17.34 5.44
CA LYS A 327 -6.41 15.98 5.39
C LYS A 327 -5.14 15.86 6.24
N GLY A 328 -4.31 16.90 6.27
CA GLY A 328 -3.14 17.01 7.13
C GLY A 328 -3.49 17.01 8.62
N ARG A 329 -4.54 17.75 9.01
CA ARG A 329 -5.08 17.76 10.38
C ARG A 329 -5.55 16.37 10.79
N ILE A 330 -6.25 15.67 9.90
CA ILE A 330 -6.68 14.29 10.11
C ILE A 330 -5.47 13.36 10.29
N MET A 331 -4.45 13.44 9.42
CA MET A 331 -3.22 12.63 9.58
C MET A 331 -2.52 12.90 10.91
N SER A 332 -2.42 14.17 11.32
CA SER A 332 -1.84 14.58 12.60
C SER A 332 -2.62 13.98 13.78
N ALA A 333 -3.95 14.09 13.76
CA ALA A 333 -4.83 13.53 14.79
C ALA A 333 -4.73 12.00 14.86
N ILE A 334 -4.72 11.31 13.72
CA ILE A 334 -4.53 9.86 13.64
C ILE A 334 -3.22 9.44 14.30
N LEU A 335 -2.15 10.22 14.14
CA LEU A 335 -0.86 9.98 14.77
C LEU A 335 -0.82 10.34 16.27
N GLY A 336 -1.90 10.89 16.82
CA GLY A 336 -1.99 11.31 18.22
C GLY A 336 -1.27 12.64 18.50
N ARG A 337 -1.11 13.48 17.49
CA ARG A 337 -0.64 14.86 17.65
C ARG A 337 -1.84 15.80 17.78
N LYS A 338 -1.75 16.73 18.73
CA LYS A 338 -2.58 17.93 18.73
C LYS A 338 -1.81 18.98 17.94
N GLU A 339 -2.43 19.56 16.92
CA GLU A 339 -1.87 20.69 16.17
C GLU A 339 -1.84 21.97 17.01
#